data_AF-A0A933AKT1-F1
#
_entry.id   AF-A0A933AKT1-F1
#
_cell.length_a   1.000
_cell.length_b   1.000
_cell.length_c   1.000
_cell.angle_alpha   90.00
_cell.angle_beta   90.00
_cell.angle_gamma   90.00
#
_symmetry.space_group_name_H-M   'P 1'
#
loop_
_entity.id
_entity.type
_entity.pdbx_description
1 polymer ?
#
loop_
_entity_poly.entity_id
_entity_poly.type
_entity_poly.pdbx_seq_one_letter_code
_entity_poly.pdbx_strand_id
1 'polypeptide(L)' 'DTVDAGSGDLVLVAAGSSARQTNITKDSPVDAVIMAVIDSLEVNGQVTFRKS' A
#
# COMPACT_ATOMS: atom_id res chain seq x y z
N ASP A 1 -0.72 -4.80 -8.79
CA ASP A 1 0.26 -4.10 -7.95
C ASP A 1 0.81 -2.93 -8.74
N THR A 2 0.87 -1.75 -8.14
CA THR A 2 1.34 -0.53 -8.79
C THR A 2 2.69 -0.06 -8.26
N VAL A 3 3.26 -0.75 -7.25
CA VAL A 3 4.43 -0.28 -6.48
C VAL A 3 5.53 -1.31 -6.24
N ASP A 4 5.57 -2.39 -7.04
CA ASP A 4 6.62 -3.43 -7.01
C ASP A 4 6.84 -4.04 -5.61
N ALA A 5 5.75 -4.48 -4.98
CA ALA A 5 5.76 -5.11 -3.68
C ALA A 5 6.15 -6.59 -3.79
N GLY A 6 7.10 -7.02 -2.95
CA GLY A 6 7.53 -8.40 -2.85
C GLY A 6 6.69 -9.24 -1.88
N SER A 7 6.85 -10.56 -1.96
CA SER A 7 6.30 -11.46 -0.95
C SER A 7 6.94 -11.19 0.41
N GLY A 8 6.13 -10.91 1.43
CA GLY A 8 6.60 -10.58 2.78
C GLY A 8 6.77 -9.08 3.05
N ASP A 9 6.56 -8.22 2.06
CA ASP A 9 6.56 -6.78 2.27
C ASP A 9 5.33 -6.33 3.07
N LEU A 10 5.56 -5.44 4.04
CA LEU A 10 4.48 -4.69 4.67
C LEU A 10 4.07 -3.55 3.72
N VAL A 11 2.79 -3.43 3.43
CA VAL A 11 2.27 -2.48 2.45
C VAL A 11 1.09 -1.66 2.97
N LEU A 12 0.87 -0.50 2.37
CA LEU A 12 -0.34 0.30 2.54
C LEU A 12 -1.33 -0.02 1.41
N VAL A 13 -2.58 -0.33 1.76
CA VAL A 13 -3.64 -0.65 0.80
C VAL A 13 -4.73 0.41 0.85
N ALA A 14 -5.17 0.89 -0.31
CA ALA A 14 -6.39 1.67 -0.46
C ALA A 14 -7.53 0.73 -0.92
N ALA A 15 -8.68 0.83 -0.27
CA ALA A 15 -9.84 -0.02 -0.54
C ALA A 15 -11.10 0.76 -0.95
N GLY A 16 -12.03 0.09 -1.62
CA GLY A 16 -13.28 0.66 -2.13
C GLY A 16 -13.06 1.57 -3.34
N SER A 17 -13.86 2.64 -3.44
CA SER A 17 -13.77 3.58 -4.57
C SER A 17 -12.40 4.28 -4.68
N SER A 18 -11.70 4.43 -3.56
CA SER A 18 -10.35 5.01 -3.52
C SER A 18 -9.31 4.18 -4.29
N ALA A 19 -9.53 2.86 -4.43
CA ALA A 19 -8.62 1.98 -5.16
C ALA A 19 -8.54 2.29 -6.67
N ARG A 20 -9.52 3.02 -7.22
CA ARG A 20 -9.55 3.46 -8.63
C ARG A 20 -8.98 4.86 -8.84
N GLN A 21 -8.57 5.56 -7.78
CA GLN A 21 -8.02 6.91 -7.85
C GLN A 21 -6.52 6.90 -8.14
N THR A 22 -6.09 6.07 -9.11
CA THR A 22 -4.72 6.02 -9.62
C THR A 22 -4.73 6.05 -11.14
N ASN A 23 -3.63 6.46 -11.78
CA ASN A 23 -3.54 6.45 -13.24
C ASN A 23 -3.65 5.04 -13.86
N ILE A 24 -3.33 4.00 -13.08
CA ILE A 24 -3.24 2.62 -13.56
C ILE A 24 -4.58 1.88 -13.38
N THR A 25 -5.32 2.20 -12.32
CA THR A 25 -6.55 1.49 -11.93
C THR A 25 -7.83 2.29 -12.20
N LYS A 26 -7.71 3.48 -12.79
CA LYS A 26 -8.88 4.28 -13.19
C LYS A 26 -9.79 3.47 -14.10
N ASP A 27 -11.10 3.54 -13.83
CA ASP A 27 -12.16 2.83 -14.55
C ASP A 27 -12.05 1.29 -14.57
N SER A 28 -11.10 0.72 -13.83
CA SER A 28 -10.97 -0.73 -13.67
C SER A 28 -11.88 -1.23 -12.54
N PRO A 29 -12.46 -2.45 -12.65
CA PRO A 29 -13.33 -3.02 -11.62
C PRO A 29 -12.49 -3.59 -10.45
N VAL A 30 -11.74 -2.71 -9.78
CA VAL A 30 -10.91 -3.04 -8.62
C VAL A 30 -11.41 -2.31 -7.38
N ASP A 31 -11.25 -2.96 -6.23
CA ASP A 31 -11.67 -2.51 -4.92
C ASP A 31 -10.55 -2.53 -3.87
N ALA A 32 -9.35 -2.99 -4.24
CA ALA A 32 -8.15 -2.91 -3.41
C ALA A 32 -6.91 -2.72 -4.28
N VAL A 33 -6.01 -1.83 -3.88
CA VAL A 33 -4.73 -1.59 -4.56
C VAL A 33 -3.62 -1.32 -3.54
N ILE A 34 -2.44 -1.84 -3.83
CA ILE A 34 -1.22 -1.56 -3.06
C ILE A 34 -0.74 -0.15 -3.44
N MET A 35 -0.75 0.77 -2.49
CA MET A 35 -0.40 2.18 -2.70
C MET A 35 1.07 2.47 -2.41
N ALA A 36 1.68 1.72 -1.50
CA ALA A 36 3.08 1.89 -1.09
C ALA A 36 3.59 0.64 -0.37
N VAL A 37 4.91 0.42 -0.46
CA VAL A 37 5.67 -0.47 0.41
C VAL A 37 6.15 0.34 1.62
N ILE A 38 6.00 -0.20 2.83
CA ILE A 38 6.37 0.48 4.08
C ILE A 38 7.84 0.18 4.40
N ASP A 39 8.64 1.23 4.58
CA ASP A 39 10.04 1.09 5.03
C ASP A 39 10.15 1.11 6.57
N SER A 40 9.38 1.98 7.23
CA SER A 40 9.26 1.99 8.69
C SER A 40 7.90 2.51 9.14
N LEU A 41 7.42 1.99 10.27
CA LEU A 41 6.20 2.42 10.94
C LEU A 41 6.53 2.89 12.35
N GLU A 42 6.04 4.06 12.71
CA GLU A 42 6.12 4.60 14.06
C GLU A 42 4.71 4.70 14.65
N VAL A 43 4.55 4.24 15.88
CA VAL A 43 3.30 4.33 16.64
C VAL A 43 3.64 4.87 18.02
N ASN A 44 3.04 6.01 18.39
CA ASN A 44 3.24 6.66 19.69
C ASN A 44 4.72 6.93 20.04
N GLY A 45 5.53 7.39 19.07
CA GLY A 45 6.94 7.69 19.31
C GLY A 45 7.89 6.49 19.23
N GLN A 46 7.38 5.28 18.96
CA GLN A 46 8.19 4.06 18.89
C GLN A 46 8.13 3.45 17.50
N VAL A 47 9.30 3.08 16.95
CA VAL A 47 9.37 2.34 15.69
C VAL A 47 8.91 0.91 15.94
N THR A 48 7.73 0.57 15.43
CA THR A 48 7.11 -0.75 15.58
C THR A 48 7.41 -1.68 14.41
N PHE A 49 7.81 -1.12 13.27
CA PHE A 49 8.25 -1.87 12.10
C PHE A 49 9.38 -1.14 11.40
N ARG A 50 10.38 -1.89 10.93
CA ARG A 50 11.41 -1.42 10.01
C ARG A 50 11.79 -2.57 9.08
N LYS A 51 11.75 -2.30 7.77
CA LYS A 51 12.18 -3.24 6.74
C LYS A 51 13.68 -3.55 6.92
N SER A 52 14.05 -4.83 6.79
CA SER A 52 15.42 -5.32 6.97
C SER A 52 16.26 -5.13 5.71
#